data_AF-A0A2K3IUG5-F1
#
_entry.id   AF-A0A2K3IUG5-F1
#
_cell.length_a   1.000
_cell.length_b   1.000
_cell.length_c   1.000
_cell.angle_alpha   90.00
_cell.angle_beta   90.00
_cell.angle_gamma   90.00
#
_symmetry.space_group_name_H-M   'P 1'
#
loop_
_entity.id
_entity.type
_entity.pdbx_description
1 polymer ?
#
loop_
_entity_poly.entity_id
_entity_poly.type
_entity_poly.pdbx_seq_one_letter_code
_entity_poly.pdbx_strand_id
1 'polypeptide(L)'
;MAKDMLSKVGSWAFLIGIIIALIVGLYQATTLEGEMMGATGFFGESTGGWVAWILAVIGAIVGVLAVLGKGTITAKETPGFLLAGIALVVMGGVFSGWHAIITPWIGALLEGVSFSLSIFVAPAVGILAIKAVWDMGKD
;
A
#
# COMPACT_ATOMS: atom_id res chain seq x y z
N MET A 1 -12.51 25.52 -8.60
CA MET A 1 -11.09 25.62 -9.03
C MET A 1 -10.13 24.90 -8.07
N ALA A 2 -9.77 25.42 -6.89
CA ALA A 2 -8.83 24.73 -6.00
C ALA A 2 -9.35 23.38 -5.43
N LYS A 3 -10.65 23.29 -5.16
CA LYS A 3 -11.32 22.05 -4.70
C LYS A 3 -11.27 20.94 -5.76
N ASP A 4 -11.42 21.30 -7.03
CA ASP A 4 -11.37 20.37 -8.16
C ASP A 4 -9.95 19.89 -8.44
N MET A 5 -8.96 20.77 -8.26
CA MET A 5 -7.55 20.40 -8.42
C MET A 5 -7.07 19.42 -7.35
N LEU A 6 -7.40 19.65 -6.08
CA LEU A 6 -6.96 18.77 -4.98
C LEU A 6 -7.59 17.38 -5.07
N SER A 7 -8.86 17.30 -5.48
CA SER A 7 -9.52 16.02 -5.74
C SER A 7 -8.85 15.25 -6.88
N LYS A 8 -8.51 15.93 -7.98
CA LYS A 8 -7.74 15.32 -9.08
C LYS A 8 -6.36 14.85 -8.61
N VAL A 9 -5.65 15.65 -7.81
CA VAL A 9 -4.33 15.28 -7.27
C VAL A 9 -4.43 14.03 -6.40
N GLY A 10 -5.43 13.92 -5.52
CA GLY A 10 -5.64 12.71 -4.72
C GLY A 10 -5.90 11.47 -5.57
N SER A 11 -6.68 11.61 -6.65
CA SER A 11 -6.96 10.52 -7.57
C SER A 11 -5.72 10.05 -8.34
N TRP A 12 -4.97 11.00 -8.88
CA TRP A 12 -3.72 10.68 -9.58
C TRP A 12 -2.66 10.11 -8.64
N ALA A 13 -2.53 10.63 -7.42
CA ALA A 13 -1.61 10.09 -6.43
C ALA A 13 -1.95 8.64 -6.07
N PHE A 14 -3.24 8.32 -5.90
CA PHE A 14 -3.67 6.96 -5.60
C PHE A 14 -3.40 6.01 -6.77
N LEU A 15 -3.78 6.39 -8.00
CA LEU A 15 -3.58 5.58 -9.18
C LEU A 15 -2.08 5.36 -9.48
N ILE A 16 -1.27 6.41 -9.43
CA ILE A 16 0.18 6.32 -9.63
C ILE A 16 0.80 5.44 -8.56
N GLY A 17 0.39 5.59 -7.30
CA GLY A 17 0.84 4.75 -6.20
C GLY A 17 0.57 3.25 -6.44
N ILE A 18 -0.63 2.92 -6.90
CA ILE A 18 -0.98 1.54 -7.28
C ILE A 18 -0.10 1.04 -8.42
N ILE A 19 0.04 1.81 -9.50
CA ILE A 19 0.84 1.40 -10.67
C ILE A 19 2.30 1.14 -10.26
N ILE A 20 2.90 2.03 -9.47
CA ILE A 20 4.26 1.85 -8.96
C ILE A 20 4.31 0.60 -8.08
N ALA A 21 3.38 0.42 -7.15
CA ALA A 21 3.35 -0.75 -6.28
C ALA A 21 3.22 -2.07 -7.06
N LEU A 22 2.45 -2.10 -8.15
CA LEU A 22 2.35 -3.28 -9.00
C LEU A 22 3.65 -3.56 -9.75
N ILE A 23 4.27 -2.54 -10.35
CA ILE A 23 5.54 -2.71 -11.08
C ILE A 23 6.65 -3.16 -10.12
N VAL A 24 6.76 -2.51 -8.96
CA VAL A 24 7.72 -2.85 -7.92
C VAL A 24 7.44 -4.25 -7.36
N GLY A 25 6.17 -4.62 -7.18
CA GLY A 25 5.79 -5.94 -6.71
C GLY A 25 6.13 -7.06 -7.69
N LEU A 26 5.99 -6.82 -8.99
CA LEU A 26 6.46 -7.74 -10.02
C LEU A 26 7.99 -7.87 -10.00
N TYR A 27 8.70 -6.76 -9.83
CA TYR A 27 10.16 -6.78 -9.73
C TYR A 27 10.63 -7.52 -8.47
N GLN A 28 10.04 -7.24 -7.31
CA GLN A 28 10.25 -7.96 -6.06
C GLN A 28 10.01 -9.46 -6.23
N ALA A 29 8.93 -9.87 -6.92
CA ALA A 29 8.65 -11.28 -7.18
C ALA A 29 9.78 -11.97 -7.97
N THR A 30 10.34 -11.29 -8.98
CA THR A 30 11.48 -11.84 -9.73
C THR A 30 12.75 -11.96 -8.88
N THR A 31 13.00 -11.01 -7.97
CA THR A 31 14.14 -11.10 -7.05
C THR A 31 13.96 -12.21 -6.03
N LEU A 32 12.75 -12.39 -5.49
CA LEU A 32 12.47 -13.41 -4.48
C LEU A 32 12.59 -14.83 -5.05
N GLU A 33 12.14 -15.07 -6.29
CA GLU A 33 12.27 -16.37 -6.94
C GLU A 33 13.71 -16.69 -7.34
N GLY A 34 14.50 -15.67 -7.72
CA GLY A 34 15.88 -15.82 -8.17
C GLY A 34 16.89 -16.08 -7.05
N GLU A 35 16.53 -15.78 -5.80
CA GLU A 35 17.42 -15.90 -4.64
C GLU A 35 17.16 -17.21 -3.87
N MET A 36 18.24 -17.79 -3.30
CA MET A 36 18.09 -18.93 -2.38
C MET A 36 17.39 -18.49 -1.07
N MET A 37 16.62 -19.39 -0.46
CA MET A 37 15.82 -19.12 0.76
C MET A 37 16.58 -18.27 1.80
N GLY A 38 15.98 -17.14 2.19
CA GLY A 38 16.50 -16.24 3.23
C GLY A 38 16.97 -14.88 2.72
N ALA A 39 16.87 -14.61 1.42
CA ALA A 39 17.21 -13.32 0.87
C ALA A 39 16.10 -12.28 1.06
N THR A 40 16.50 -11.02 1.24
CA THR A 40 15.62 -9.91 1.60
C THR A 40 14.86 -9.33 0.40
N GLY A 41 15.04 -9.89 -0.81
CA GLY A 41 14.51 -9.40 -2.08
C GLY A 41 14.88 -7.93 -2.36
N PHE A 42 14.26 -7.34 -3.38
CA PHE A 42 14.51 -5.95 -3.78
C PHE A 42 14.40 -4.94 -2.61
N PHE A 43 13.41 -5.07 -1.72
CA PHE A 43 13.25 -4.15 -0.58
C PHE A 43 14.35 -4.23 0.49
N GLY A 44 15.17 -5.28 0.50
CA GLY A 44 16.35 -5.35 1.35
C GLY A 44 17.56 -4.57 0.83
N GLU A 45 17.55 -4.21 -0.45
CA GLU A 45 18.58 -3.37 -1.04
C GLU A 45 18.36 -1.89 -0.72
N SER A 46 19.45 -1.11 -0.74
CA SER A 46 19.38 0.35 -0.53
C SER A 46 18.38 1.04 -1.47
N THR A 47 18.36 0.63 -2.75
CA THR A 47 17.43 1.15 -3.76
C THR A 47 15.98 0.80 -3.42
N GLY A 48 15.69 -0.45 -3.04
CA GLY A 48 14.34 -0.87 -2.67
C GLY A 48 13.84 -0.18 -1.42
N GLY A 49 14.71 0.08 -0.44
CA GLY A 49 14.38 0.89 0.73
C GLY A 49 13.89 2.29 0.37
N TRP A 50 14.55 2.97 -0.58
CA TRP A 50 14.10 4.28 -1.07
C TRP A 50 12.76 4.20 -1.82
N VAL A 51 12.53 3.14 -2.58
CA VAL A 51 11.25 2.91 -3.26
C VAL A 51 10.12 2.66 -2.26
N ALA A 52 10.38 1.89 -1.20
CA ALA A 52 9.42 1.69 -0.11
C ALA A 52 9.05 3.02 0.56
N TRP A 53 10.03 3.90 0.79
CA TRP A 53 9.78 5.25 1.30
C TRP A 53 8.88 6.08 0.37
N ILE A 54 9.14 6.05 -0.94
CA ILE A 54 8.30 6.75 -1.92
C ILE A 54 6.86 6.24 -1.86
N LEU A 55 6.66 4.92 -1.87
CA LEU A 55 5.32 4.32 -1.75
C LEU A 55 4.63 4.73 -0.45
N ALA A 56 5.33 4.66 0.68
CA ALA A 56 4.78 5.03 1.97
C ALA A 56 4.41 6.51 2.04
N VAL A 57 5.23 7.40 1.49
CA VAL A 57 4.96 8.85 1.46
C VAL A 57 3.77 9.17 0.56
N ILE A 58 3.67 8.57 -0.62
CA ILE A 58 2.50 8.75 -1.50
C ILE A 58 1.24 8.23 -0.80
N GLY A 59 1.33 7.07 -0.13
CA GLY A 59 0.26 6.53 0.71
C GLY A 59 -0.18 7.49 1.81
N ALA A 60 0.76 8.07 2.54
CA ALA A 60 0.47 9.04 3.58
C ALA A 60 -0.20 10.30 3.02
N ILE A 61 0.25 10.80 1.86
CA ILE A 61 -0.39 11.93 1.17
C ILE A 61 -1.84 11.60 0.82
N VAL A 62 -2.11 10.41 0.27
CA VAL A 62 -3.49 9.97 -0.01
C VAL A 62 -4.32 9.94 1.28
N GLY A 63 -3.78 9.39 2.37
CA GLY A 63 -4.43 9.37 3.69
C GLY A 63 -4.79 10.76 4.20
N VAL A 64 -3.83 11.71 4.17
CA VAL A 64 -4.06 13.09 4.58
C VAL A 64 -5.12 13.76 3.71
N LEU A 65 -5.05 13.61 2.39
CA LEU A 65 -6.04 14.18 1.47
C LEU A 65 -7.45 13.61 1.74
N ALA A 66 -7.55 12.31 2.04
CA ALA A 66 -8.79 11.66 2.43
C ALA A 66 -9.35 12.23 3.75
N VAL A 67 -8.51 12.40 4.78
CA VAL A 67 -8.91 13.01 6.06
C VAL A 67 -9.48 14.42 5.86
N LEU A 68 -8.84 15.22 5.01
CA LEU A 68 -9.24 16.60 4.69
C LEU A 68 -10.51 16.69 3.85
N GLY A 69 -11.10 15.57 3.42
CA GLY A 69 -12.29 15.55 2.56
C GLY A 69 -12.03 16.11 1.16
N LYS A 70 -10.75 16.13 0.74
CA LYS A 70 -10.29 16.65 -0.56
C LYS A 70 -9.65 15.57 -1.44
N GLY A 71 -9.58 14.34 -0.95
CA GLY A 71 -9.06 13.19 -1.69
C GLY A 71 -10.15 12.44 -2.47
N THR A 72 -9.77 11.28 -2.98
CA THR A 72 -10.66 10.33 -3.65
C THR A 72 -11.58 9.58 -2.71
N ILE A 73 -11.17 9.40 -1.45
CA ILE A 73 -11.92 8.63 -0.46
C ILE A 73 -12.90 9.57 0.23
N THR A 74 -14.18 9.44 -0.07
CA THR A 74 -15.23 10.20 0.60
C THR A 74 -15.61 9.56 1.94
N ALA A 75 -16.28 10.31 2.83
CA ALA A 75 -16.72 9.79 4.13
C ALA A 75 -17.60 8.53 4.04
N LYS A 76 -18.35 8.38 2.93
CA LYS A 76 -19.19 7.20 2.66
C LYS A 76 -18.36 5.98 2.24
N GLU A 77 -17.19 6.22 1.66
CA GLU A 77 -16.29 5.17 1.16
C GLU A 77 -15.22 4.80 2.19
N THR A 78 -14.98 5.63 3.20
CA THR A 78 -13.98 5.38 4.26
C THR A 78 -14.08 3.98 4.88
N PRO A 79 -15.27 3.46 5.28
CA PRO A 79 -15.36 2.12 5.85
C PRO A 79 -14.92 1.02 4.87
N GLY A 80 -15.34 1.13 3.59
CA GLY A 80 -14.97 0.19 2.54
C GLY A 80 -13.47 0.26 2.21
N PHE A 81 -12.91 1.46 2.17
CA PHE A 81 -11.48 1.68 1.97
C PHE A 81 -10.66 1.09 3.12
N LEU A 82 -11.06 1.33 4.38
CA LEU A 82 -10.40 0.78 5.55
C LEU A 82 -10.43 -0.75 5.52
N LEU A 83 -11.58 -1.37 5.22
CA LEU A 83 -11.70 -2.82 5.11
C LEU A 83 -10.78 -3.39 4.03
N ALA A 84 -10.81 -2.83 2.82
CA ALA A 84 -9.96 -3.27 1.71
C ALA A 84 -8.48 -3.06 2.02
N GLY A 85 -8.14 -1.93 2.64
CA GLY A 85 -6.78 -1.60 3.01
C GLY A 85 -6.22 -2.50 4.12
N ILE A 86 -7.02 -2.82 5.14
CA ILE A 86 -6.65 -3.81 6.16
C ILE A 86 -6.45 -5.18 5.52
N ALA A 87 -7.35 -5.60 4.62
CA ALA A 87 -7.19 -6.86 3.90
C ALA A 87 -5.88 -6.90 3.11
N LEU A 88 -5.53 -5.81 2.40
CA LEU A 88 -4.25 -5.69 1.70
C LEU A 88 -3.05 -5.82 2.64
N VAL A 89 -3.04 -5.06 3.74
CA VAL A 89 -1.95 -5.09 4.74
C VAL A 89 -1.77 -6.48 5.34
N VAL A 90 -2.89 -7.17 5.65
CA VAL A 90 -2.85 -8.54 6.14
C VAL A 90 -2.30 -9.49 5.08
N MET A 91 -2.75 -9.35 3.83
CA MET A 91 -2.26 -10.18 2.71
C MET A 91 -0.74 -10.05 2.53
N GLY A 92 -0.15 -8.87 2.70
CA GLY A 92 1.30 -8.68 2.63
C GLY A 92 2.08 -9.57 3.61
N GLY A 93 1.61 -9.68 4.86
CA GLY A 93 2.22 -10.57 5.86
C GLY A 93 1.94 -12.05 5.60
N VAL A 94 0.70 -12.39 5.23
CA VAL A 94 0.30 -13.79 4.98
C VAL A 94 1.07 -14.39 3.81
N PHE A 95 1.14 -13.69 2.67
CA PHE A 95 1.81 -14.24 1.48
C PHE A 95 3.32 -14.30 1.63
N SER A 96 3.93 -13.44 2.45
CA SER A 96 5.36 -13.58 2.80
C SER A 96 5.63 -14.90 3.53
N GLY A 97 4.76 -15.31 4.47
CA GLY A 97 4.89 -16.61 5.14
C GLY A 97 4.57 -17.82 4.25
N TRP A 98 3.78 -17.63 3.19
CA TRP A 98 3.37 -18.70 2.27
C TRP A 98 4.22 -18.84 1.02
N HIS A 99 5.16 -17.92 0.80
CA HIS A 99 6.07 -17.96 -0.34
C HIS A 99 6.67 -19.35 -0.55
N ALA A 100 7.27 -19.92 0.50
CA ALA A 100 7.96 -21.21 0.44
C ALA A 100 7.02 -22.42 0.27
N ILE A 101 5.72 -22.23 0.50
CA ILE A 101 4.69 -23.27 0.35
C ILE A 101 4.16 -23.28 -1.08
N ILE A 102 4.01 -22.10 -1.69
CA ILE A 102 3.39 -21.93 -3.01
C ILE A 102 4.49 -21.71 -4.06
N THR A 103 5.24 -22.76 -4.37
CA THR A 103 6.36 -22.74 -5.33
C THR A 103 6.06 -23.58 -6.59
N PRO A 104 6.58 -23.22 -7.78
CA PRO A 104 7.40 -22.03 -8.09
C PRO A 104 6.58 -20.81 -8.52
N TRP A 105 7.16 -19.61 -8.41
CA TRP A 105 6.68 -18.30 -8.88
C TRP A 105 5.41 -17.70 -8.25
N ILE A 106 4.36 -18.50 -8.00
CA ILE A 106 3.07 -17.95 -7.54
C ILE A 106 3.20 -17.36 -6.13
N GLY A 107 3.91 -18.02 -5.23
CA GLY A 107 4.21 -17.52 -3.89
C GLY A 107 4.97 -16.20 -3.94
N ALA A 108 6.04 -16.14 -4.74
CA ALA A 108 6.83 -14.93 -4.96
C ALA A 108 6.00 -13.78 -5.54
N LEU A 109 5.12 -14.08 -6.50
CA LEU A 109 4.23 -13.09 -7.11
C LEU A 109 3.23 -12.52 -6.11
N LEU A 110 2.55 -13.41 -5.36
CA LEU A 110 1.57 -13.00 -4.36
C LEU A 110 2.22 -12.19 -3.24
N GLU A 111 3.38 -12.62 -2.75
CA GLU A 111 4.17 -11.86 -1.77
C GLU A 111 4.58 -10.49 -2.33
N GLY A 112 5.29 -10.45 -3.46
CA GLY A 112 5.84 -9.20 -3.99
C GLY A 112 4.76 -8.13 -4.25
N VAL A 113 3.65 -8.53 -4.87
CA VAL A 113 2.53 -7.63 -5.17
C VAL A 113 1.82 -7.18 -3.90
N SER A 114 1.43 -8.13 -3.03
CA SER A 114 0.68 -7.79 -1.81
C SER A 114 1.52 -6.97 -0.83
N PHE A 115 2.81 -7.26 -0.69
CA PHE A 115 3.73 -6.52 0.16
C PHE A 115 3.92 -5.08 -0.34
N SER A 116 4.15 -4.90 -1.64
CA SER A 116 4.29 -3.56 -2.23
C SER A 116 3.01 -2.72 -2.10
N LEU A 117 1.85 -3.33 -2.33
CA LEU A 117 0.56 -2.68 -2.11
C LEU A 117 0.34 -2.34 -0.62
N SER A 118 0.79 -3.21 0.28
CA SER A 118 0.71 -2.97 1.73
C SER A 118 1.54 -1.76 2.14
N ILE A 119 2.77 -1.61 1.65
CA ILE A 119 3.62 -0.44 1.93
C ILE A 119 2.93 0.85 1.50
N PHE A 120 2.29 0.84 0.32
CA PHE A 120 1.56 1.99 -0.19
C PHE A 120 0.27 2.29 0.60
N VAL A 121 -0.54 1.28 0.92
CA VAL A 121 -1.88 1.49 1.49
C VAL A 121 -1.85 1.65 3.01
N ALA A 122 -0.90 1.03 3.71
CA ALA A 122 -0.84 1.03 5.18
C ALA A 122 -0.82 2.44 5.80
N PRO A 123 -0.04 3.43 5.29
CA PRO A 123 -0.05 4.78 5.87
C PRO A 123 -1.40 5.47 5.71
N ALA A 124 -2.06 5.31 4.56
CA ALA A 124 -3.38 5.89 4.32
C ALA A 124 -4.44 5.31 5.28
N VAL A 125 -4.42 3.98 5.44
CA VAL A 125 -5.31 3.26 6.36
C VAL A 125 -5.04 3.65 7.80
N GLY A 126 -3.78 3.74 8.22
CA GLY A 126 -3.40 4.14 9.58
C GLY A 126 -3.91 5.54 9.92
N ILE A 127 -3.71 6.50 9.02
CA ILE A 127 -4.20 7.88 9.18
C ILE A 127 -5.74 7.91 9.30
N LEU A 128 -6.44 7.20 8.42
CA LEU A 128 -7.91 7.15 8.44
C LEU A 128 -8.46 6.41 9.66
N ALA A 129 -7.78 5.37 10.14
CA ALA A 129 -8.15 4.64 11.35
C ALA A 129 -8.01 5.54 12.59
N ILE A 130 -6.93 6.32 12.71
CA ILE A 130 -6.76 7.29 13.80
C ILE A 130 -7.90 8.32 13.76
N LYS A 131 -8.22 8.86 12.57
CA LYS A 131 -9.34 9.79 12.41
C LYS A 131 -10.66 9.16 12.87
N ALA A 132 -10.94 7.92 12.47
CA ALA A 132 -12.17 7.22 12.84
C ALA A 132 -12.29 7.06 14.37
N VAL A 133 -11.20 6.70 15.05
CA VAL A 133 -11.15 6.61 16.53
C VAL A 133 -11.40 7.96 17.19
N TRP A 134 -10.77 9.02 16.69
CA TRP A 134 -10.99 10.39 17.19
C TRP A 134 -12.45 10.82 17.02
N ASP A 135 -13.04 10.53 15.86
CA ASP A 135 -14.42 10.89 15.56
C ASP A 135 -15.42 10.14 16.45
N MET A 136 -15.14 8.89 16.85
CA MET A 136 -15.97 8.15 17.80
C MET A 136 -15.82 8.60 19.26
N GLY A 137 -14.66 9.15 19.64
CA GLY A 137 -14.38 9.54 21.02
C GLY A 137 -14.76 10.99 21.38
N LYS A 138 -15.01 11.83 20.36
CA LYS A 138 -15.46 13.23 20.55
C LYS A 138 -16.98 13.38 20.63
N ASP A 139 -17.71 12.33 20.25
CA ASP A 139 -19.16 12.21 20.39
C ASP A 139 -19.50 11.71 21.81
#